data_AF-A0A0F8XME9-F1
#
_entry.id   AF-A0A0F8XME9-F1
#
_cell.length_a   1.000
_cell.length_b   1.000
_cell.length_c   1.000
_cell.angle_alpha   90.00
_cell.angle_beta   90.00
_cell.angle_gamma   90.00
#
_symmetry.space_group_name_H-M   'P 1'
#
loop_
_entity.id
_entity.type
_entity.pdbx_description
1 polymer ?
#
loop_
_entity_poly.entity_id
_entity_poly.type
_entity_poly.pdbx_seq_one_letter_code
_entity_poly.pdbx_strand_id
1 'polypeptide(L)'
;MFLDIFDPKITIRDLEVYYDLKPTSGWNMRTRRRELFRKGETFSRRNIVSYAYRPFDIRFTYYCEFLRRPHLAFMNNLRQENLSLLCMREVLIESGFSHIFVIDLISDRRMFLSNRGAPYFFPLYLYPDENEAQLFTNKALKAQRIPNFTSEFLQTIKGSLGLEPTPEEIFYYIYAVLFSSIYRKRYEEFLKIDFPRIPLPPNVEVFKKLSNFGKKLT
;
A
#
# COMPACT_ATOMS: atom_id res chain seq x y z
N MET A 1 12.00 -11.12 21.60
CA MET A 1 12.44 -9.83 21.02
C MET A 1 11.47 -8.69 21.30
N PHE A 2 10.29 -8.60 20.66
CA PHE A 2 9.41 -7.45 20.91
C PHE A 2 8.89 -7.38 22.34
N LEU A 3 8.56 -8.51 22.99
CA LEU A 3 8.23 -8.53 24.42
C LEU A 3 9.32 -7.85 25.28
N ASP A 4 10.59 -8.20 25.03
CA ASP A 4 11.77 -7.65 25.71
C ASP A 4 11.97 -6.15 25.40
N ILE A 5 11.68 -5.72 24.17
CA ILE A 5 11.72 -4.30 23.78
C ILE A 5 10.75 -3.48 24.64
N PHE A 6 9.57 -4.01 24.93
CA PHE A 6 8.55 -3.36 25.77
C PHE A 6 8.73 -3.61 27.28
N ASP A 7 9.70 -4.41 27.71
CA ASP A 7 9.94 -4.67 29.14
C ASP A 7 10.94 -3.64 29.71
N PRO A 8 10.53 -2.76 30.64
CA PRO A 8 11.43 -1.76 31.23
C PRO A 8 12.59 -2.35 32.05
N LYS A 9 12.52 -3.63 32.45
CA LYS A 9 13.58 -4.31 33.21
C LYS A 9 14.75 -4.73 32.33
N ILE A 10 14.53 -4.93 31.02
CA ILE A 10 15.57 -5.33 30.08
C ILE A 10 16.34 -4.08 29.63
N THR A 11 17.66 -4.07 29.73
CA THR A 11 18.46 -2.91 29.33
C THR A 11 18.65 -2.84 27.81
N ILE A 12 19.06 -1.69 27.28
CA ILE A 12 19.44 -1.56 25.86
C ILE A 12 20.61 -2.51 25.53
N ARG A 13 21.59 -2.64 26.44
CA ARG A 13 22.75 -3.51 26.25
C ARG A 13 22.33 -4.97 26.14
N ASP A 14 21.37 -5.41 26.94
CA ASP A 14 20.82 -6.76 26.85
C ASP A 14 20.22 -6.99 25.45
N LEU A 15 19.42 -6.05 24.95
CA LEU A 15 18.83 -6.16 23.60
C LEU A 15 19.89 -6.20 22.50
N GLU A 16 20.97 -5.43 22.61
CA GLU A 16 22.08 -5.44 21.65
C GLU A 16 22.81 -6.78 21.65
N VAL A 17 23.07 -7.36 22.83
CA VAL A 17 23.82 -8.62 22.98
C VAL A 17 22.98 -9.83 22.60
N TYR A 18 21.75 -9.95 23.11
CA TYR A 18 20.92 -11.13 22.89
C TYR A 18 20.38 -11.25 21.47
N TYR A 19 20.13 -10.12 20.80
CA TYR A 19 19.49 -10.08 19.48
C TYR A 19 20.39 -9.56 18.36
N ASP A 20 21.68 -9.31 18.64
CA ASP A 20 22.64 -8.66 17.72
C ASP A 20 22.09 -7.37 17.08
N LEU A 21 21.31 -6.60 17.86
CA LEU A 21 20.65 -5.40 17.36
C LEU A 21 21.64 -4.23 17.28
N LYS A 22 22.04 -3.89 16.06
CA LYS A 22 22.98 -2.78 15.82
C LYS A 22 22.24 -1.50 15.44
N PRO A 23 22.47 -0.36 16.14
CA PRO A 23 21.89 0.91 15.75
C PRO A 23 22.44 1.35 14.39
N THR A 24 21.62 2.03 13.60
CA THR A 24 22.05 2.63 12.33
C THR A 24 21.73 4.13 12.32
N SER A 25 22.36 4.88 11.42
CA SER A 25 22.21 6.35 11.35
C SER A 25 20.77 6.85 11.29
N GLY A 26 19.85 6.08 10.70
CA GLY A 26 18.42 6.43 10.68
C GLY A 26 17.52 5.53 11.53
N TRP A 27 18.09 4.62 12.34
CA TRP A 27 17.35 3.81 13.30
C TRP A 27 18.18 3.68 14.58
N ASN A 28 17.95 4.58 15.53
CA ASN A 28 18.59 4.54 16.83
C ASN A 28 17.65 3.85 17.84
N MET A 29 18.04 2.68 18.32
CA MET A 29 17.24 1.86 19.23
C MET A 29 16.95 2.58 20.56
N ARG A 30 17.96 3.24 21.15
CA ARG A 30 17.81 3.95 22.42
C ARG A 30 16.77 5.06 22.33
N THR A 31 16.85 5.91 21.31
CA THR A 31 15.89 7.00 21.10
C THR A 31 14.48 6.45 20.90
N ARG A 32 14.34 5.43 20.04
CA ARG A 32 13.03 4.83 19.72
C ARG A 32 12.39 4.16 20.92
N ARG A 33 13.16 3.38 21.68
CA ARG A 33 12.66 2.71 22.88
C ARG A 33 12.27 3.71 23.97
N ARG A 34 13.02 4.81 24.11
CA ARG A 34 12.64 5.91 25.00
C ARG A 34 11.30 6.54 24.59
N GLU A 35 11.11 6.80 23.29
CA GLU A 35 9.84 7.35 22.78
C GLU A 35 8.66 6.40 23.00
N LEU A 36 8.83 5.08 22.77
CA LEU A 36 7.80 4.08 23.09
C LEU A 36 7.35 4.19 24.55
N PHE A 37 8.29 4.21 25.49
CA PHE A 37 7.96 4.34 26.92
C PHE A 37 7.38 5.71 27.28
N ARG A 38 7.88 6.79 26.67
CA ARG A 38 7.35 8.15 26.87
C ARG A 38 5.90 8.25 26.45
N LYS A 39 5.50 7.55 25.39
CA LYS A 39 4.12 7.47 24.89
C LYS A 39 3.25 6.48 25.67
N GLY A 40 3.82 5.72 26.61
CA GLY A 40 3.10 4.67 27.34
C GLY A 40 2.69 3.49 26.46
N GLU A 41 3.38 3.26 25.34
CA GLU A 41 3.08 2.13 24.47
C GLU A 41 3.41 0.81 25.16
N THR A 42 2.51 -0.17 25.03
CA THR A 42 2.66 -1.51 25.60
C THR A 42 2.61 -2.56 24.50
N PHE A 43 3.16 -3.74 24.80
CA PHE A 43 3.06 -4.86 23.89
C PHE A 43 1.60 -5.24 23.66
N SER A 44 1.20 -5.36 22.39
CA SER A 44 -0.13 -5.79 22.00
C SER A 44 -0.06 -6.84 20.90
N ARG A 45 -0.72 -7.98 21.11
CA ARG A 45 -0.81 -9.03 20.09
C ARG A 45 -1.46 -8.55 18.79
N ARG A 46 -2.28 -7.49 18.84
CA ARG A 46 -2.92 -6.87 17.64
C ARG A 46 -1.93 -6.23 16.68
N ASN A 47 -0.70 -5.97 17.12
CA ASN A 47 0.38 -5.48 16.27
C ASN A 47 1.16 -6.59 15.59
N ILE A 48 0.91 -7.87 15.92
CA ILE A 48 1.40 -9.00 15.14
C ILE A 48 0.49 -9.12 13.92
N VAL A 49 1.03 -8.79 12.76
CA VAL A 49 0.25 -8.72 11.51
C VAL A 49 0.96 -9.47 10.40
N SER A 50 0.16 -10.00 9.47
CA SER A 50 0.67 -10.50 8.20
C SER A 50 1.27 -9.36 7.38
N TYR A 51 2.33 -9.67 6.66
CA TYR A 51 3.18 -8.71 6.00
C TYR A 51 3.68 -9.31 4.69
N ALA A 52 3.34 -8.67 3.57
CA ALA A 52 3.84 -9.05 2.25
C ALA A 52 5.33 -8.67 2.17
N TYR A 53 6.21 -9.63 2.48
CA TYR A 53 7.65 -9.40 2.49
C TYR A 53 8.19 -9.33 1.07
N ARG A 54 7.80 -10.22 0.16
CA ARG A 54 8.10 -10.15 -1.28
C ARG A 54 6.88 -10.62 -2.07
N PRO A 55 6.83 -10.45 -3.41
CA PRO A 55 5.74 -11.03 -4.20
C PRO A 55 5.57 -12.52 -3.86
N PHE A 56 4.38 -12.88 -3.39
CA PHE A 56 4.01 -14.23 -2.94
C PHE A 56 4.74 -14.77 -1.70
N ASP A 57 5.52 -13.97 -0.97
CA ASP A 57 6.15 -14.32 0.32
C ASP A 57 5.50 -13.52 1.45
N ILE A 58 4.63 -14.18 2.21
CA ILE A 58 3.92 -13.60 3.35
C ILE A 58 4.63 -14.04 4.64
N ARG A 59 4.96 -13.05 5.47
CA ARG A 59 5.58 -13.25 6.79
C ARG A 59 4.79 -12.54 7.87
N PHE A 60 5.21 -12.72 9.11
CA PHE A 60 4.69 -11.95 10.23
C PHE A 60 5.68 -10.86 10.65
N THR A 61 5.15 -9.71 11.05
CA THR A 61 5.92 -8.64 11.69
C THR A 61 5.18 -8.10 12.91
N TYR A 62 5.89 -7.42 13.79
CA TYR A 62 5.28 -6.62 14.85
C TYR A 62 5.27 -5.14 14.42
N TYR A 63 4.11 -4.68 13.95
CA TYR A 63 3.95 -3.39 13.32
C TYR A 63 3.69 -2.28 14.34
N CYS A 64 4.71 -1.48 14.62
CA CYS A 64 4.66 -0.40 15.60
C CYS A 64 5.66 0.72 15.27
N GLU A 65 5.60 1.81 16.04
CA GLU A 65 6.50 2.96 15.87
C GLU A 65 7.98 2.66 16.11
N PHE A 66 8.30 1.54 16.77
CA PHE A 66 9.68 1.09 16.92
C PHE A 66 10.38 0.87 15.57
N LEU A 67 9.63 0.52 14.52
CA LEU A 67 10.16 0.30 13.17
C LEU A 67 10.64 1.60 12.51
N ARG A 68 11.71 1.54 11.70
CA ARG A 68 12.39 2.73 11.12
C ARG A 68 11.46 3.69 10.39
N ARG A 69 10.47 3.18 9.66
CA ARG A 69 9.53 3.95 8.84
C ARG A 69 8.20 3.19 8.70
N PRO A 70 7.37 3.15 9.75
CA PRO A 70 6.14 2.39 9.72
C PRO A 70 5.02 3.15 9.00
N HIS A 71 5.20 4.42 8.63
CA HIS A 71 4.21 5.21 7.87
C HIS A 71 2.76 4.97 8.35
N LEU A 72 2.54 4.94 9.67
CA LEU A 72 1.32 4.37 10.27
C LEU A 72 0.05 5.02 9.71
N ALA A 73 0.03 6.36 9.60
CA ALA A 73 -1.09 7.10 9.03
C ALA A 73 -1.51 6.58 7.64
N PHE A 74 -0.53 6.29 6.77
CA PHE A 74 -0.82 5.75 5.44
C PHE A 74 -1.11 4.25 5.47
N MET A 75 -0.27 3.47 6.16
CA MET A 75 -0.35 2.01 6.14
C MET A 75 -1.53 1.46 6.93
N ASN A 76 -2.14 2.26 7.82
CA ASN A 76 -3.41 1.91 8.45
C ASN A 76 -4.52 1.65 7.43
N ASN A 77 -4.48 2.28 6.25
CA ASN A 77 -5.40 1.97 5.15
C ASN A 77 -5.31 0.50 4.68
N LEU A 78 -4.17 -0.16 4.88
CA LEU A 78 -3.90 -1.56 4.51
C LEU A 78 -3.85 -2.50 5.73
N ARG A 79 -4.18 -2.00 6.92
CA ARG A 79 -4.41 -2.84 8.11
C ARG A 79 -5.87 -3.29 8.24
N GLN A 80 -6.73 -2.74 7.39
CA GLN A 80 -8.13 -3.12 7.22
C GLN A 80 -8.30 -3.86 5.89
N GLU A 81 -9.48 -4.43 5.65
CA GLU A 81 -9.80 -5.03 4.36
C GLU A 81 -9.74 -3.99 3.23
N ASN A 82 -8.67 -4.05 2.43
CA ASN A 82 -8.42 -3.08 1.38
C ASN A 82 -7.47 -3.66 0.33
N LEU A 83 -7.62 -3.25 -0.92
CA LEU A 83 -6.69 -3.56 -1.99
C LEU A 83 -5.76 -2.38 -2.21
N SER A 84 -4.49 -2.62 -2.54
CA SER A 84 -3.56 -1.60 -2.99
C SER A 84 -2.91 -2.01 -4.28
N LEU A 85 -2.99 -1.13 -5.28
CA LEU A 85 -2.15 -1.24 -6.47
C LEU A 85 -0.77 -0.70 -6.12
N LEU A 86 0.27 -1.48 -6.38
CA LEU A 86 1.65 -1.07 -6.24
C LEU A 86 2.24 -0.80 -7.61
N CYS A 87 2.93 0.33 -7.73
CA CYS A 87 3.59 0.73 -8.96
C CYS A 87 4.89 1.50 -8.67
N MET A 88 5.93 1.25 -9.45
CA MET A 88 7.11 2.13 -9.47
C MET A 88 6.84 3.38 -10.32
N ARG A 89 7.39 4.53 -9.93
CA ARG A 89 7.38 5.73 -10.78
C ARG A 89 8.44 5.66 -11.87
N GLU A 90 9.66 5.27 -11.48
CA GLU A 90 10.80 5.17 -12.38
C GLU A 90 11.41 3.78 -12.23
N VAL A 91 11.79 3.19 -13.37
CA VAL A 91 12.39 1.87 -13.41
C VAL A 91 13.53 1.85 -14.41
N LEU A 92 14.55 1.05 -14.10
CA LEU A 92 15.52 0.61 -15.09
C LEU A 92 15.07 -0.77 -15.54
N ILE A 93 14.70 -0.90 -16.81
CA ILE A 93 14.15 -2.13 -17.38
C ILE A 93 15.21 -2.74 -18.29
N GLU A 94 15.68 -3.94 -17.93
CA GLU A 94 16.46 -4.79 -18.84
C GLU A 94 15.60 -5.91 -19.45
N SER A 95 14.54 -6.36 -18.74
CA SER A 95 13.75 -7.56 -19.07
C SER A 95 12.24 -7.33 -19.17
N GLY A 96 11.82 -6.14 -19.58
CA GLY A 96 10.41 -5.74 -19.71
C GLY A 96 9.78 -5.24 -18.40
N PHE A 97 8.68 -4.49 -18.51
CA PHE A 97 8.00 -3.89 -17.37
C PHE A 97 7.21 -4.92 -16.55
N SER A 98 7.58 -5.12 -15.28
CA SER A 98 6.90 -6.02 -14.33
C SER A 98 6.60 -5.36 -12.99
N HIS A 99 6.78 -4.04 -12.87
CA HIS A 99 6.76 -3.29 -11.62
C HIS A 99 5.35 -2.85 -11.22
N ILE A 100 4.37 -3.73 -11.42
CA ILE A 100 2.96 -3.58 -11.02
C ILE A 100 2.53 -4.83 -10.25
N PHE A 101 1.89 -4.64 -9.10
CA PHE A 101 1.38 -5.73 -8.28
C PHE A 101 0.17 -5.26 -7.47
N VAL A 102 -0.72 -6.17 -7.09
CA VAL A 102 -1.79 -5.86 -6.14
C VAL A 102 -1.51 -6.61 -4.84
N ILE A 103 -1.74 -5.93 -3.72
CA ILE A 103 -1.65 -6.54 -2.38
C ILE A 103 -2.88 -6.15 -1.57
N ASP A 104 -3.18 -6.96 -0.57
CA ASP A 104 -4.20 -6.75 0.46
C ASP A 104 -3.61 -6.68 1.87
N LEU A 105 -2.28 -6.64 1.97
CA LEU A 105 -1.51 -6.60 3.23
C LEU A 105 -0.58 -5.38 3.28
N ILE A 106 -0.08 -5.06 4.47
CA ILE A 106 1.03 -4.13 4.61
C ILE A 106 2.32 -4.71 3.99
N SER A 107 3.20 -3.84 3.48
CA SER A 107 4.44 -4.23 2.80
C SER A 107 5.56 -3.17 2.96
N ASP A 108 6.79 -3.47 2.52
CA ASP A 108 7.88 -2.48 2.41
C ASP A 108 8.21 -2.06 0.97
N ARG A 109 9.15 -1.11 0.91
CA ARG A 109 9.76 -0.50 -0.27
C ARG A 109 10.54 -1.45 -1.20
N ARG A 110 10.64 -2.76 -0.93
CA ARG A 110 11.38 -3.75 -1.72
C ARG A 110 10.47 -4.81 -2.34
N MET A 111 9.23 -4.46 -2.70
CA MET A 111 8.37 -5.31 -3.52
C MET A 111 8.92 -5.61 -4.90
N PHE A 112 9.57 -4.62 -5.51
CA PHE A 112 10.16 -4.80 -6.82
C PHE A 112 11.68 -4.69 -6.74
N LEU A 113 12.35 -5.44 -7.61
CA LEU A 113 13.76 -5.25 -7.87
C LEU A 113 13.93 -3.96 -8.69
N SER A 114 14.49 -2.93 -8.05
CA SER A 114 14.86 -1.67 -8.71
C SER A 114 15.94 -0.94 -7.90
N ASN A 115 16.84 -0.28 -8.63
CA ASN A 115 17.81 0.67 -8.09
C ASN A 115 17.33 2.13 -8.22
N ARG A 116 16.19 2.39 -8.88
CA ARG A 116 15.65 3.73 -9.17
C ARG A 116 14.53 4.20 -8.23
N GLY A 117 14.16 3.42 -7.23
CA GLY A 117 13.15 3.88 -6.29
C GLY A 117 12.53 2.81 -5.41
N ALA A 118 11.30 3.08 -5.00
CA ALA A 118 10.44 2.22 -4.21
C ALA A 118 9.04 2.19 -4.83
N PRO A 119 8.27 1.12 -4.62
CA PRO A 119 6.86 1.08 -5.00
C PRO A 119 6.09 2.19 -4.28
N TYR A 120 5.22 2.84 -5.04
CA TYR A 120 4.13 3.64 -4.53
C TYR A 120 2.92 2.75 -4.34
N PHE A 121 2.13 3.07 -3.33
CA PHE A 121 0.95 2.32 -2.93
C PHE A 121 -0.27 3.19 -3.25
N PHE A 122 -1.23 2.61 -3.96
CA PHE A 122 -2.48 3.24 -4.35
C PHE A 122 -3.62 2.41 -3.75
N PRO A 123 -3.95 2.63 -2.46
CA PRO A 123 -5.04 1.91 -1.81
C PRO A 123 -6.36 2.27 -2.48
N LEU A 124 -7.23 1.29 -2.66
CA LEU A 124 -8.56 1.47 -3.24
C LEU A 124 -9.43 2.34 -2.34
N TYR A 125 -9.29 2.17 -1.02
CA TYR A 125 -10.00 2.95 -0.02
C TYR A 125 -9.07 3.69 0.93
N LEU A 126 -9.54 4.83 1.41
CA LEU A 126 -8.99 5.58 2.54
C LEU A 126 -9.86 5.36 3.77
N TYR A 127 -9.23 5.19 4.92
CA TYR A 127 -9.84 5.03 6.23
C TYR A 127 -9.51 6.28 7.06
N PRO A 128 -10.40 7.28 7.10
CA PRO A 128 -10.17 8.48 7.87
C PRO A 128 -10.15 8.17 9.37
N ASP A 129 -9.32 8.88 10.13
CA ASP A 129 -9.33 8.78 11.58
C ASP A 129 -10.67 9.32 12.14
N GLU A 130 -11.07 8.88 13.33
CA GLU A 130 -12.36 9.24 13.95
C GLU A 130 -12.58 10.76 14.05
N ASN A 131 -11.51 11.54 14.16
CA ASN A 131 -11.55 13.00 14.20
C ASN A 131 -11.74 13.64 12.82
N GLU A 132 -11.20 13.02 11.75
CA GLU A 132 -11.37 13.49 10.37
C GLU A 132 -12.75 13.09 9.82
N ALA A 133 -13.27 11.94 10.22
CA ALA A 133 -14.62 11.48 9.87
C ALA A 133 -15.71 12.49 10.29
N GLN A 134 -15.47 13.28 11.34
CA GLN A 134 -16.38 14.34 11.81
C GLN A 134 -16.34 15.60 10.93
N LEU A 135 -15.25 15.87 10.21
CA LEU A 135 -15.15 17.01 9.28
C LEU A 135 -15.91 16.75 7.96
N PHE A 136 -16.12 15.49 7.60
CA PHE A 136 -16.96 15.08 6.49
C PHE A 136 -18.45 15.07 6.89
N THR A 137 -18.96 16.19 7.40
CA THR A 137 -20.40 16.40 7.66
C THR A 137 -21.18 16.54 6.35
N ASN A 138 -21.52 15.40 5.76
CA ASN A 138 -22.80 15.23 5.07
C ASN A 138 -23.39 13.90 5.53
N LYS A 139 -24.62 13.98 6.06
CA LYS A 139 -25.43 12.87 6.58
C LYS A 139 -25.70 11.80 5.51
N ALA A 140 -24.70 11.00 5.15
CA ALA A 140 -24.86 9.76 4.36
C ALA A 140 -23.63 8.83 4.33
N LEU A 141 -22.57 9.05 5.13
CA LEU A 141 -21.43 8.13 5.14
C LEU A 141 -21.29 7.45 6.51
N LYS A 142 -22.16 6.46 6.73
CA LYS A 142 -21.84 5.26 7.52
C LYS A 142 -20.76 4.39 6.83
N ALA A 143 -20.15 4.87 5.76
CA ALA A 143 -19.07 4.16 5.10
C ALA A 143 -17.81 4.31 5.95
N GLN A 144 -17.41 3.22 6.58
CA GLN A 144 -16.16 3.09 7.34
C GLN A 144 -14.90 3.34 6.48
N ARG A 145 -15.05 3.61 5.17
CA ARG A 145 -13.99 3.81 4.18
C ARG A 145 -14.46 4.67 3.00
N ILE A 146 -13.57 5.44 2.37
CA ILE A 146 -13.83 6.37 1.26
C ILE A 146 -13.07 5.90 0.02
N PRO A 147 -13.68 5.75 -1.17
CA PRO A 147 -12.95 5.41 -2.39
C PRO A 147 -11.86 6.43 -2.71
N ASN A 148 -10.66 5.96 -3.04
CA ASN A 148 -9.49 6.80 -3.33
C ASN A 148 -9.42 7.21 -4.81
N PHE A 149 -10.51 7.76 -5.32
CA PHE A 149 -10.63 8.28 -6.69
C PHE A 149 -11.07 9.75 -6.63
N THR A 150 -10.52 10.60 -7.48
CA THR A 150 -10.95 12.00 -7.54
C THR A 150 -12.32 12.11 -8.21
N SER A 151 -13.08 13.15 -7.86
CA SER A 151 -14.39 13.44 -8.45
C SER A 151 -14.34 13.59 -9.96
N GLU A 152 -13.30 14.25 -10.48
CA GLU A 152 -13.11 14.51 -11.91
C GLU A 152 -12.90 13.20 -12.67
N PHE A 153 -12.13 12.28 -12.10
CA PHE A 153 -11.89 10.98 -12.71
C PHE A 153 -13.17 10.14 -12.76
N LEU A 154 -13.94 10.10 -11.66
CA LEU A 154 -15.22 9.38 -11.63
C LEU A 154 -16.23 9.95 -12.62
N GLN A 155 -16.32 11.29 -12.74
CA GLN A 155 -17.15 11.94 -13.74
C GLN A 155 -16.72 11.60 -15.17
N THR A 156 -15.41 11.54 -15.42
CA THR A 156 -14.86 11.16 -16.74
C THR A 156 -15.23 9.72 -17.10
N ILE A 157 -15.09 8.78 -16.16
CA ILE A 157 -15.48 7.37 -16.35
C ILE A 157 -16.98 7.26 -16.59
N LYS A 158 -17.80 7.97 -15.81
CA LYS A 158 -19.26 7.99 -15.97
C LYS A 158 -19.68 8.54 -17.33
N GLY A 159 -19.05 9.63 -17.78
CA GLY A 159 -19.29 10.19 -19.12
C GLY A 159 -18.88 9.25 -20.24
N SER A 160 -17.76 8.52 -20.08
CA SER A 160 -17.26 7.56 -21.08
C SER A 160 -18.13 6.30 -21.18
N LEU A 161 -18.72 5.86 -20.06
CA LEU A 161 -19.46 4.59 -20.00
C LEU A 161 -20.98 4.75 -20.02
N GLY A 162 -21.51 5.93 -19.71
CA GLY A 162 -22.95 6.14 -19.53
C GLY A 162 -23.54 5.44 -18.29
N LEU A 163 -22.69 4.92 -17.40
CA LEU A 163 -23.06 4.28 -16.13
C LEU A 163 -22.03 4.61 -15.06
N GLU A 164 -22.36 4.31 -13.80
CA GLU A 164 -21.48 4.56 -12.65
C GLU A 164 -20.93 3.22 -12.12
N PRO A 165 -19.68 2.84 -12.44
CA PRO A 165 -19.10 1.60 -11.97
C PRO A 165 -18.74 1.66 -10.49
N THR A 166 -18.66 0.50 -9.84
CA THR A 166 -18.13 0.43 -8.47
C THR A 166 -16.63 0.75 -8.43
N PRO A 167 -16.09 1.23 -7.29
CA PRO A 167 -14.65 1.44 -7.12
C PRO A 167 -13.82 0.20 -7.47
N GLU A 168 -14.28 -0.98 -7.06
CA GLU A 168 -13.66 -2.27 -7.36
C GLU A 168 -13.62 -2.55 -8.88
N GLU A 169 -14.71 -2.31 -9.60
CA GLU A 169 -14.74 -2.52 -11.05
C GLU A 169 -13.74 -1.62 -11.79
N ILE A 170 -13.60 -0.38 -11.34
CA ILE A 170 -12.60 0.57 -11.86
C ILE A 170 -11.19 0.08 -11.53
N PHE A 171 -10.96 -0.35 -10.29
CA PHE A 171 -9.66 -0.88 -9.85
C PHE A 171 -9.24 -2.10 -10.67
N TYR A 172 -10.13 -3.06 -10.86
CA TYR A 172 -9.86 -4.25 -11.68
C TYR A 172 -9.63 -3.90 -13.14
N TYR A 173 -10.37 -2.94 -13.70
CA TYR A 173 -10.11 -2.45 -15.05
C TYR A 173 -8.69 -1.89 -15.18
N ILE A 174 -8.27 -1.02 -14.24
CA ILE A 174 -6.92 -0.46 -14.19
C ILE A 174 -5.89 -1.59 -14.16
N TYR A 175 -6.07 -2.57 -13.27
CA TYR A 175 -5.11 -3.67 -13.14
C TYR A 175 -5.03 -4.53 -14.40
N ALA A 176 -6.16 -4.83 -15.05
CA ALA A 176 -6.18 -5.57 -16.30
C ALA A 176 -5.45 -4.84 -17.44
N VAL A 177 -5.63 -3.53 -17.55
CA VAL A 177 -4.91 -2.70 -18.54
C VAL A 177 -3.41 -2.74 -18.26
N LEU A 178 -3.01 -2.57 -17.00
CA LEU A 178 -1.60 -2.63 -16.59
C LEU A 178 -0.99 -4.02 -16.71
N PHE A 179 -1.80 -5.08 -16.74
CA PHE A 179 -1.35 -6.45 -16.98
C PHE A 179 -1.23 -6.78 -18.48
N SER A 180 -1.88 -6.02 -19.35
CA SER A 180 -1.87 -6.26 -20.80
C SER A 180 -0.47 -6.11 -21.40
N SER A 181 0.02 -7.18 -22.06
CA SER A 181 1.28 -7.15 -22.79
C SER A 181 1.28 -6.14 -23.94
N ILE A 182 0.12 -5.93 -24.59
CA ILE A 182 -0.05 -4.94 -25.64
C ILE A 182 0.12 -3.53 -25.08
N TYR A 183 -0.49 -3.24 -23.93
CA TYR A 183 -0.34 -1.94 -23.26
C TYR A 183 1.13 -1.72 -22.85
N ARG A 184 1.74 -2.68 -22.16
CA ARG A 184 3.12 -2.58 -21.69
C ARG A 184 4.11 -2.37 -22.83
N LYS A 185 3.94 -3.08 -23.94
CA LYS A 185 4.78 -2.92 -25.14
C LYS A 185 4.58 -1.58 -25.81
N ARG A 186 3.33 -1.12 -25.94
CA ARG A 186 3.01 0.15 -26.59
C ARG A 186 3.55 1.37 -25.83
N TYR A 187 3.53 1.32 -24.49
CA TYR A 187 3.91 2.44 -23.63
C TYR A 187 5.23 2.22 -22.90
N GLU A 188 6.06 1.27 -23.34
CA GLU A 188 7.28 0.83 -22.64
C GLU A 188 8.20 2.00 -22.25
N GLU A 189 8.49 2.92 -23.18
CA GLU A 189 9.36 4.07 -22.92
C GLU A 189 8.78 5.03 -21.87
N PHE A 190 7.45 5.20 -21.83
CA PHE A 190 6.79 6.04 -20.83
C PHE A 190 6.77 5.37 -19.46
N LEU A 191 6.56 4.05 -19.42
CA LEU A 191 6.55 3.26 -18.18
C LEU A 191 7.93 3.23 -17.49
N LYS A 192 9.02 3.54 -18.21
CA LYS A 192 10.37 3.66 -17.64
C LYS A 192 10.57 4.93 -16.82
N ILE A 193 9.86 6.01 -17.17
CA ILE A 193 10.18 7.37 -16.71
C ILE A 193 9.13 7.99 -15.80
N ASP A 194 7.87 7.54 -15.84
CA ASP A 194 6.82 8.08 -14.99
C ASP A 194 5.71 7.05 -14.72
N PHE A 195 4.74 7.43 -13.89
CA PHE A 195 3.60 6.58 -13.58
C PHE A 195 2.81 6.16 -14.85
N PRO A 196 2.28 4.91 -14.87
CA PRO A 196 1.41 4.46 -15.94
C PRO A 196 0.17 5.33 -16.11
N ARG A 197 -0.15 5.67 -17.36
CA ARG A 197 -1.38 6.40 -17.71
C ARG A 197 -2.43 5.46 -18.25
N ILE A 198 -3.59 5.41 -17.62
CA ILE A 198 -4.63 4.44 -17.97
C ILE A 198 -5.55 5.03 -19.06
N PRO A 199 -5.69 4.39 -20.23
CA PRO A 199 -6.68 4.77 -21.22
C PRO A 199 -8.10 4.62 -20.68
N LEU A 200 -8.99 5.53 -21.07
CA LEU A 200 -10.41 5.38 -20.79
C LEU A 200 -10.99 4.19 -21.55
N PRO A 201 -11.95 3.45 -20.96
CA PRO A 201 -12.58 2.34 -21.64
C PRO A 201 -13.38 2.84 -22.85
N PRO A 202 -13.25 2.21 -24.03
CA PRO A 202 -13.91 2.68 -25.25
C PRO A 202 -15.43 2.47 -25.22
N ASN A 203 -15.92 1.50 -24.46
CA ASN A 203 -17.34 1.23 -24.24
C ASN A 203 -17.53 0.32 -23.00
N VAL A 204 -18.79 0.16 -22.60
CA VAL A 204 -19.20 -0.65 -21.43
C VAL A 204 -18.80 -2.11 -21.56
N GLU A 205 -18.91 -2.71 -22.75
CA GLU A 205 -18.61 -4.11 -22.97
C GLU A 205 -17.12 -4.41 -22.72
N VAL A 206 -16.25 -3.59 -23.32
CA VAL A 206 -14.79 -3.68 -23.13
C VAL A 206 -14.42 -3.42 -21.67
N PHE A 207 -15.03 -2.42 -21.03
CA PHE A 207 -14.82 -2.14 -19.61
C PHE A 207 -15.15 -3.36 -18.74
N LYS A 208 -16.36 -3.92 -18.86
CA LYS A 208 -16.78 -5.07 -18.05
C LYS A 208 -15.91 -6.30 -18.32
N LYS A 209 -15.53 -6.53 -19.57
CA LYS A 209 -14.63 -7.64 -19.93
C LYS A 209 -13.26 -7.52 -19.27
N LEU A 210 -12.62 -6.35 -19.38
CA LEU A 210 -11.31 -6.10 -18.77
C LEU A 210 -11.40 -6.07 -17.25
N SER A 211 -12.43 -5.45 -16.68
CA SER A 211 -12.69 -5.47 -15.24
C SER A 211 -12.82 -6.91 -14.70
N ASN A 212 -13.55 -7.78 -15.40
CA ASN A 212 -13.65 -9.20 -15.03
C ASN A 212 -12.31 -9.95 -15.13
N PHE A 213 -11.44 -9.61 -16.09
CA PHE A 213 -10.09 -10.17 -16.13
C PHE A 213 -9.22 -9.67 -14.98
N GLY A 214 -9.27 -8.38 -14.67
CA GLY A 214 -8.55 -7.80 -13.54
C GLY A 214 -8.96 -8.41 -12.21
N LYS A 215 -10.25 -8.67 -12.03
CA LYS A 215 -10.80 -9.34 -10.85
C LYS A 215 -10.27 -10.77 -10.67
N LYS A 216 -9.97 -11.48 -11.77
CA LYS A 216 -9.39 -12.83 -11.71
C LYS A 216 -7.88 -12.82 -11.45
N LEU A 217 -7.21 -11.70 -11.73
CA LEU A 217 -5.78 -11.51 -11.50
C LEU A 217 -5.48 -10.97 -10.09
N THR A 218 -6.50 -10.39 -9.44
CA THR A 218 -6.43 -9.85 -8.08
C THR A 218 -6.84 -10.92 -7.08
#